data_AF-A0A7J2WS13-F1
#
_entry.id   AF-A0A7J2WS13-F1
#
_cell.length_a   1.000
_cell.length_b   1.000
_cell.length_c   1.000
_cell.angle_alpha   90.00
_cell.angle_beta   90.00
_cell.angle_gamma   90.00
#
_symmetry.space_group_name_H-M   'P 1'
#
loop_
_entity.id
_entity.type
_entity.pdbx_description
1 polymer ?
#
loop_
_entity_poly.entity_id
_entity_poly.type
_entity_poly.pdbx_seq_one_letter_code
_entity_poly.pdbx_strand_id
1 'polypeptide(L)'
;MDLRELILLKTAALFHDPPDKAWCLVRGESHEKWAKELAHIALDGTPLSEAVEMLSDGRVRDADRFAASVDRVLLGKLIGDKRGAFPEKSIKLKNPLNPKIEHSIQVDLGKDKVEEVMRELNEALRRIKNVKDAYFALYGLYELIWINKGLPSGPADTRIPTHTAFDHLYATATALNWTYRGEGLLLHIDIAGVQDFIAQSRRLRDLWASSYIISALLWSTVLDLIEYGPDVVLAPSCRFNPFFYCDLANRVKEITDHLKRIKIEGFEEILCERFSFPRFAVVPGSMILVLPSSLPEPGEFIEENFRKKWRTFCESIIGLNIPLSKDLERESRYGFMEVPPLSIRVSSVRVDTSKDSYVRAFNHLMDESERKKSLKVNPACMLPLTEITKEIFDKRSSLAESKRGFDYCTMCG
;
A
#
# COMPACT_ATOMS: atom_id res chain seq x y z
N MET A 1 8.30 -20.08 4.57
CA MET A 1 8.55 -18.79 5.23
C MET A 1 7.58 -18.74 6.37
N ASP A 2 8.04 -18.49 7.60
CA ASP A 2 7.13 -18.29 8.71
C ASP A 2 6.60 -16.85 8.65
N LEU A 3 5.30 -16.71 8.37
CA LEU A 3 4.64 -15.41 8.29
C LEU A 3 4.67 -14.68 9.64
N ARG A 4 4.53 -15.41 10.75
CA ARG A 4 4.56 -14.82 12.09
C ARG A 4 5.93 -14.22 12.38
N GLU A 5 6.99 -14.99 12.10
CA GLU A 5 8.37 -14.52 12.26
C GLU A 5 8.65 -13.29 11.38
N LEU A 6 8.23 -13.31 10.11
CA LEU A 6 8.37 -12.15 9.22
C LEU A 6 7.70 -10.90 9.81
N ILE A 7 6.47 -11.03 10.33
CA ILE A 7 5.73 -9.92 10.93
C ILE A 7 6.44 -9.38 12.19
N LEU A 8 7.00 -10.26 13.03
CA LEU A 8 7.75 -9.84 14.22
C LEU A 8 9.06 -9.14 13.84
N LEU A 9 9.77 -9.60 12.80
CA LEU A 9 10.94 -8.90 12.26
C LEU A 9 10.57 -7.53 11.69
N LYS A 10 9.45 -7.42 10.98
CA LYS A 10 8.95 -6.13 10.46
C LYS A 10 8.59 -5.18 11.58
N THR A 11 8.00 -5.70 12.65
CA THR A 11 7.76 -4.94 13.87
C THR A 11 9.09 -4.45 14.45
N ALA A 12 10.09 -5.33 14.60
CA ALA A 12 11.41 -4.95 15.09
C ALA A 12 12.08 -3.90 14.19
N ALA A 13 11.92 -3.99 12.87
CA ALA A 13 12.38 -2.99 11.92
C ALA A 13 11.71 -1.62 12.10
N LEU A 14 10.42 -1.55 12.46
CA LEU A 14 9.76 -0.27 12.78
C LEU A 14 10.27 0.37 14.08
N PHE A 15 10.93 -0.40 14.95
CA PHE A 15 11.50 0.08 16.22
C PHE A 15 13.03 0.06 16.29
N HIS A 16 13.74 -0.32 15.22
CA HIS A 16 15.19 -0.44 15.25
C HIS A 16 15.89 0.90 15.51
N ASP A 17 15.26 1.99 15.05
CA ASP A 17 15.60 3.37 15.31
C ASP A 17 14.41 4.09 15.96
N PRO A 18 14.64 5.04 16.88
CA PRO A 18 13.55 5.80 17.46
C PRO A 18 13.15 6.97 16.52
N PRO A 19 11.87 7.40 16.46
CA PRO A 19 11.46 8.51 15.59
C PRO A 19 12.16 9.84 15.91
N ASP A 20 12.65 10.00 17.15
CA ASP A 20 13.45 11.13 17.63
C ASP A 20 14.97 10.93 17.50
N LYS A 21 15.44 9.98 16.67
CA LYS A 21 16.87 9.68 16.46
C LYS A 21 17.74 10.93 16.26
N ALA A 22 17.29 11.89 15.45
CA ALA A 22 18.04 13.11 15.18
C ALA A 22 18.34 13.91 16.47
N TRP A 23 17.40 13.95 17.41
CA TRP A 23 17.57 14.60 18.71
C TRP A 23 18.53 13.82 19.61
N CYS A 24 18.42 12.49 19.66
CA CYS A 24 19.38 11.64 20.38
C CYS A 24 20.82 11.90 19.92
N LEU A 25 21.04 11.97 18.60
CA LEU A 25 22.36 12.23 18.01
C LEU A 25 22.90 13.61 18.40
N VAL A 26 22.05 14.64 18.38
CA VAL A 26 22.44 16.00 18.80
C VAL A 26 22.77 16.07 20.30
N ARG A 27 22.02 15.34 21.14
CA ARG A 27 22.27 15.23 22.58
C ARG A 27 23.46 14.34 22.95
N GLY A 28 24.01 13.59 22.00
CA GLY A 28 25.08 12.62 22.26
C GLY A 28 24.60 11.37 23.00
N GLU A 29 23.33 11.03 22.88
CA GLU A 29 22.70 9.88 23.54
C GLU A 29 22.72 8.63 22.65
N SER A 30 22.68 7.45 23.26
CA SER A 30 22.54 6.17 22.55
C SER A 30 21.10 6.00 22.04
N HIS A 31 20.88 6.24 20.75
CA HIS A 31 19.60 6.03 20.10
C HIS A 31 19.20 4.55 20.04
N GLU A 32 20.16 3.62 19.92
CA GLU A 32 19.88 2.17 19.94
C GLU A 32 19.30 1.71 21.29
N LYS A 33 19.88 2.18 22.40
CA LYS A 33 19.34 1.89 23.74
C LYS A 33 17.95 2.50 23.90
N TRP A 34 17.76 3.73 23.41
CA TRP A 34 16.48 4.42 23.48
C TRP A 34 15.40 3.73 22.65
N ALA A 35 15.71 3.29 21.43
CA ALA A 35 14.84 2.47 20.58
C ALA A 35 14.36 1.21 21.32
N LYS A 36 15.26 0.49 21.99
CA LYS A 36 14.89 -0.70 22.77
C LYS A 36 13.95 -0.34 23.95
N GLU A 37 14.23 0.74 24.67
CA GLU A 37 13.36 1.23 25.76
C GLU A 37 11.95 1.58 25.23
N LEU A 38 11.87 2.28 24.09
CA LEU A 38 10.59 2.61 23.43
C LEU A 38 9.84 1.37 22.94
N ALA A 39 10.55 0.38 22.39
CA ALA A 39 9.97 -0.88 21.95
C ALA A 39 9.33 -1.63 23.12
N HIS A 40 9.97 -1.67 24.29
CA HIS A 40 9.37 -2.23 25.51
C HIS A 40 8.08 -1.48 25.90
N ILE A 41 8.11 -0.15 25.93
CA ILE A 41 6.93 0.66 26.29
C ILE A 41 5.77 0.39 25.32
N ALA A 42 6.05 0.33 24.01
CA ALA A 42 5.04 0.17 22.98
C ALA A 42 4.51 -1.27 22.86
N LEU A 43 5.35 -2.29 23.05
CA LEU A 43 5.04 -3.67 22.65
C LEU A 43 4.82 -4.63 23.82
N ASP A 44 5.30 -4.32 25.03
CA ASP A 44 5.14 -5.21 26.18
C ASP A 44 3.65 -5.47 26.47
N GLY A 45 3.30 -6.75 26.65
CA GLY A 45 1.93 -7.21 26.86
C GLY A 45 1.05 -7.23 25.61
N THR A 46 1.60 -6.92 24.43
CA THR A 46 0.91 -7.07 23.13
C THR A 46 1.31 -8.39 22.45
N PRO A 47 0.60 -8.84 21.40
CA PRO A 47 1.04 -9.98 20.58
C PRO A 47 2.39 -9.78 19.88
N LEU A 48 2.90 -8.55 19.86
CA LEU A 48 4.14 -8.16 19.19
C LEU A 48 5.35 -8.09 20.13
N SER A 49 5.20 -8.45 21.41
CA SER A 49 6.25 -8.32 22.43
C SER A 49 7.56 -9.04 22.08
N GLU A 50 7.49 -10.18 21.38
CA GLU A 50 8.67 -10.93 20.92
C GLU A 50 9.57 -10.12 19.97
N ALA A 51 9.01 -9.14 19.26
CA ALA A 51 9.79 -8.29 18.36
C ALA A 51 10.89 -7.52 19.10
N VAL A 52 10.74 -7.25 20.41
CA VAL A 52 11.72 -6.50 21.20
C VAL A 52 13.08 -7.21 21.25
N GLU A 53 13.09 -8.54 21.36
CA GLU A 53 14.32 -9.32 21.35
C GLU A 53 14.91 -9.44 19.93
N MET A 54 14.07 -9.27 18.90
CA MET A 54 14.46 -9.32 17.49
C MET A 54 15.06 -8.02 16.95
N LEU A 55 15.07 -6.90 17.71
CA LEU A 55 15.73 -5.65 17.29
C LEU A 55 17.21 -5.88 16.91
N SER A 56 17.86 -6.84 17.59
CA SER A 56 19.27 -7.16 17.36
C SER A 56 19.52 -8.22 16.29
N ASP A 57 18.46 -8.77 15.69
CA ASP A 57 18.54 -9.82 14.66
C ASP A 57 19.30 -9.32 13.42
N GLY A 58 20.14 -10.18 12.85
CA GLY A 58 20.93 -9.86 11.67
C GLY A 58 20.08 -9.44 10.47
N ARG A 59 18.88 -10.02 10.32
CA ARG A 59 17.95 -9.72 9.22
C ARG A 59 17.40 -8.30 9.29
N VAL A 60 17.18 -7.76 10.50
CA VAL A 60 16.78 -6.35 10.70
C VAL A 60 17.92 -5.43 10.27
N ARG A 61 19.16 -5.77 10.61
CA ARG A 61 20.35 -5.00 10.19
C ARG A 61 20.59 -5.06 8.68
N ASP A 62 20.31 -6.20 8.06
CA ASP A 62 20.43 -6.35 6.61
C ASP A 62 19.34 -5.56 5.88
N ALA A 63 18.12 -5.52 6.43
CA ALA A 63 17.03 -4.69 5.94
C ALA A 63 17.34 -3.19 6.07
N ASP A 64 17.84 -2.74 7.22
CA ASP A 64 18.26 -1.35 7.45
C ASP A 64 19.36 -0.96 6.45
N ARG A 65 20.39 -1.81 6.30
CA ARG A 65 21.45 -1.57 5.31
C ARG A 65 20.90 -1.48 3.88
N PHE A 66 19.97 -2.36 3.52
CA PHE A 66 19.35 -2.34 2.19
C PHE A 66 18.54 -1.04 1.98
N ALA A 67 17.67 -0.68 2.91
CA ALA A 67 16.88 0.55 2.85
C ALA A 67 17.78 1.80 2.80
N ALA A 68 18.78 1.88 3.68
CA ALA A 68 19.75 2.96 3.70
C ALA A 68 20.58 3.05 2.39
N SER A 69 20.82 1.94 1.70
CA SER A 69 21.51 1.96 0.40
C SER A 69 20.68 2.65 -0.70
N VAL A 70 19.34 2.61 -0.56
CA VAL A 70 18.40 3.31 -1.44
C VAL A 70 18.27 4.78 -1.04
N ASP A 71 18.20 5.07 0.26
CA ASP A 71 18.09 6.45 0.77
C ASP A 71 19.36 7.28 0.53
N ARG A 72 20.53 6.62 0.60
CA ARG A 72 21.85 7.27 0.57
C ARG A 72 22.56 7.12 -0.77
N VAL A 73 21.86 6.89 -1.89
CA VAL A 73 22.50 6.71 -3.22
C VAL A 73 23.51 7.82 -3.53
N LEU A 74 23.21 9.08 -3.20
CA LEU A 74 24.13 10.20 -3.39
C LEU A 74 25.31 10.19 -2.40
N LEU A 75 25.09 9.85 -1.13
CA LEU A 75 26.17 9.73 -0.15
C LEU A 75 27.14 8.61 -0.53
N GLY A 76 26.60 7.45 -0.91
CA GLY A 76 27.38 6.27 -1.30
C GLY A 76 28.30 6.59 -2.48
N LYS A 77 27.83 7.40 -3.44
CA LYS A 77 28.67 7.91 -4.54
C LYS A 77 29.79 8.85 -4.09
N LEU A 78 29.57 9.63 -3.02
CA LEU A 78 30.51 10.65 -2.56
C LEU A 78 31.57 10.11 -1.58
N ILE A 79 31.20 9.18 -0.70
CA ILE A 79 32.07 8.74 0.41
C ILE A 79 32.21 7.22 0.55
N GLY A 80 31.50 6.42 -0.25
CA GLY A 80 31.40 4.97 -0.06
C GLY A 80 30.81 4.63 1.32
N ASP A 81 31.41 3.66 2.01
CA ASP A 81 30.93 3.14 3.31
C ASP A 81 31.50 3.87 4.54
N LYS A 82 32.12 5.05 4.37
CA LYS A 82 32.74 5.78 5.49
C LYS A 82 31.69 6.26 6.50
N ARG A 83 31.61 5.60 7.66
CA ARG A 83 30.81 6.04 8.81
C ARG A 83 31.39 7.32 9.41
N GLY A 84 30.52 8.26 9.81
CA GLY A 84 30.91 9.50 10.49
C GLY A 84 31.45 10.63 9.59
N ALA A 85 31.49 10.45 8.27
CA ALA A 85 31.84 11.53 7.36
C ALA A 85 30.71 12.58 7.28
N PHE A 86 31.09 13.86 7.17
CA PHE A 86 30.23 15.04 7.10
C PHE A 86 29.21 15.17 8.26
N PRO A 87 29.66 15.24 9.53
CA PRO A 87 28.74 15.38 10.66
C PRO A 87 27.93 16.69 10.55
N GLU A 88 26.61 16.56 10.59
CA GLU A 88 25.67 17.69 10.60
C GLU A 88 24.90 17.65 11.92
N LYS A 89 24.99 18.75 12.68
CA LYS A 89 24.36 18.90 14.00
C LYS A 89 23.01 19.62 13.91
N SER A 90 22.73 20.31 12.82
CA SER A 90 21.43 20.95 12.62
C SER A 90 20.36 19.91 12.27
N ILE A 91 19.25 19.92 12.99
CA ILE A 91 18.07 19.14 12.64
C ILE A 91 17.26 19.96 11.63
N LYS A 92 17.27 19.50 10.39
CA LYS A 92 16.51 20.10 9.29
C LYS A 92 15.95 19.00 8.41
N LEU A 93 14.95 19.35 7.61
CA LEU A 93 14.46 18.55 6.49
C LEU A 93 14.65 19.35 5.20
N LYS A 94 15.02 18.66 4.13
CA LYS A 94 15.12 19.18 2.78
C LYS A 94 14.08 18.51 1.92
N ASN A 95 13.43 19.27 1.04
CA ASN A 95 12.49 18.69 0.11
C ASN A 95 13.22 17.73 -0.85
N PRO A 96 12.76 16.48 -1.02
CA PRO A 96 13.45 15.49 -1.86
C PRO A 96 13.43 15.83 -3.35
N LEU A 97 12.46 16.63 -3.82
CA LEU A 97 12.36 17.08 -5.21
C LEU A 97 13.15 18.36 -5.46
N ASN A 98 13.16 19.28 -4.49
CA ASN A 98 13.91 20.53 -4.57
C ASN A 98 14.74 20.77 -3.29
N PRO A 99 15.99 20.30 -3.24
CA PRO A 99 16.85 20.40 -2.05
C PRO A 99 17.21 21.83 -1.61
N LYS A 100 16.84 22.86 -2.39
CA LYS A 100 16.96 24.28 -2.01
C LYS A 100 15.90 24.70 -0.99
N ILE A 101 14.77 24.00 -0.96
CA ILE A 101 13.72 24.21 0.04
C ILE A 101 14.10 23.39 1.26
N GLU A 102 14.35 24.07 2.36
CA GLU A 102 14.67 23.45 3.65
C GLU A 102 13.81 24.00 4.77
N HIS A 103 13.54 23.14 5.75
CA HIS A 103 12.79 23.45 6.95
C HIS A 103 13.64 23.08 8.15
N SER A 104 14.05 24.09 8.93
CA SER A 104 14.80 23.86 10.17
C SER A 104 13.85 23.52 11.30
N ILE A 105 14.19 22.49 12.07
CA ILE A 105 13.39 22.01 13.20
C ILE A 105 14.10 22.44 14.47
N GLN A 106 13.58 23.48 15.12
CA GLN A 106 14.16 24.09 16.33
C GLN A 106 13.40 23.73 17.60
N VAL A 107 12.70 22.59 17.59
CA VAL A 107 11.95 22.08 18.75
C VAL A 107 12.84 21.12 19.52
N ASP A 108 12.99 21.32 20.83
CA ASP A 108 13.60 20.32 21.70
C ASP A 108 12.56 19.28 22.11
N LEU A 109 12.75 18.03 21.65
CA LEU A 109 11.75 16.97 21.80
C LEU A 109 12.00 16.15 23.07
N GLY A 110 11.31 16.49 24.16
CA GLY A 110 11.44 15.77 25.43
C GLY A 110 11.08 14.29 25.33
N LYS A 111 11.83 13.42 26.03
CA LYS A 111 11.61 11.96 26.05
C LYS A 111 10.23 11.58 26.58
N ASP A 112 9.72 12.34 27.54
CA ASP A 112 8.39 12.20 28.12
C ASP A 112 7.28 12.20 27.06
N LYS A 113 7.38 13.09 26.06
CA LYS A 113 6.41 13.16 24.96
C LYS A 113 6.49 11.94 24.04
N VAL A 114 7.69 11.44 23.80
CA VAL A 114 7.91 10.24 22.97
C VAL A 114 7.39 9.00 23.70
N GLU A 115 7.62 8.89 25.01
CA GLU A 115 7.02 7.83 25.83
C GLU A 115 5.49 7.87 25.81
N GLU A 116 4.89 9.07 25.84
CA GLU A 116 3.43 9.23 25.77
C GLU A 116 2.86 8.61 24.49
N VAL A 117 3.52 8.84 23.34
CA VAL A 117 3.16 8.20 22.06
C VAL A 117 3.23 6.67 22.18
N MET A 118 4.32 6.13 22.74
CA MET A 118 4.47 4.68 22.88
C MET A 118 3.43 4.06 23.82
N ARG A 119 3.06 4.76 24.89
CA ARG A 119 2.01 4.33 25.82
C ARG A 119 0.63 4.31 25.15
N GLU A 120 0.30 5.32 24.36
CA GLU A 120 -0.95 5.36 23.59
C GLU A 120 -1.00 4.26 22.53
N LEU A 121 0.13 4.02 21.85
CA LEU A 121 0.27 2.91 20.90
C LEU A 121 0.08 1.56 21.61
N ASN A 122 0.69 1.38 22.77
CA ASN A 122 0.51 0.17 23.59
C ASN A 122 -0.95 -0.04 24.02
N GLU A 123 -1.65 1.02 24.44
CA GLU A 123 -3.07 0.96 24.81
C GLU A 123 -3.94 0.43 23.65
N ALA A 124 -3.65 0.90 22.43
CA ALA A 124 -4.33 0.44 21.23
C ALA A 124 -4.00 -1.03 20.91
N LEU A 125 -2.72 -1.40 20.94
CA LEU A 125 -2.24 -2.72 20.52
C LEU A 125 -2.55 -3.84 21.51
N ARG A 126 -2.58 -3.57 22.82
CA ARG A 126 -2.84 -4.59 23.86
C ARG A 126 -4.22 -5.22 23.76
N ARG A 127 -5.18 -4.54 23.14
CA ARG A 127 -6.55 -5.03 22.96
C ARG A 127 -6.64 -6.07 21.83
N ILE A 128 -5.64 -6.10 20.94
CA ILE A 128 -5.59 -6.98 19.78
C ILE A 128 -4.93 -8.30 20.19
N LYS A 129 -5.49 -9.42 19.72
CA LYS A 129 -4.96 -10.77 20.04
C LYS A 129 -4.08 -11.34 18.93
N ASN A 130 -4.41 -11.03 17.68
CA ASN A 130 -3.74 -11.59 16.52
C ASN A 130 -2.49 -10.78 16.16
N VAL A 131 -1.36 -11.45 15.92
CA VAL A 131 -0.06 -10.84 15.57
C VAL A 131 -0.15 -10.01 14.28
N LYS A 132 -0.85 -10.52 13.26
CA LYS A 132 -1.03 -9.84 11.96
C LYS A 132 -1.89 -8.59 12.13
N ASP A 133 -3.01 -8.70 12.82
CA ASP A 133 -3.89 -7.54 13.07
C ASP A 133 -3.19 -6.48 13.94
N ALA A 134 -2.39 -6.91 14.91
CA ALA A 134 -1.58 -6.02 15.72
C ALA A 134 -0.52 -5.28 14.88
N TYR A 135 0.12 -5.96 13.93
CA TYR A 135 1.05 -5.31 13.00
C TYR A 135 0.36 -4.35 12.03
N PHE A 136 -0.83 -4.69 11.55
CA PHE A 136 -1.65 -3.77 10.73
C PHE A 136 -2.03 -2.50 11.51
N ALA A 137 -2.46 -2.67 12.75
CA ALA A 137 -2.74 -1.56 13.65
C ALA A 137 -1.49 -0.73 13.95
N LEU A 138 -0.35 -1.37 14.22
CA LEU A 138 0.92 -0.69 14.43
C LEU A 138 1.31 0.14 13.19
N TYR A 139 1.27 -0.47 12.00
CA TYR A 139 1.62 0.20 10.75
C TYR A 139 0.79 1.46 10.53
N GLY A 140 -0.53 1.40 10.77
CA GLY A 140 -1.43 2.55 10.61
C GLY A 140 -1.33 3.58 11.73
N LEU A 141 -1.22 3.16 12.98
CA LEU A 141 -1.32 4.05 14.14
C LEU A 141 -0.01 4.74 14.50
N TYR A 142 1.15 4.15 14.20
CA TYR A 142 2.41 4.61 14.77
C TYR A 142 2.73 6.07 14.40
N GLU A 143 2.76 6.39 13.12
CA GLU A 143 2.97 7.76 12.65
C GLU A 143 1.75 8.65 12.91
N LEU A 144 0.54 8.10 12.87
CA LEU A 144 -0.66 8.91 13.14
C LEU A 144 -0.71 9.43 14.57
N ILE A 145 -0.43 8.58 15.57
CA ILE A 145 -0.40 9.00 16.98
C ILE A 145 0.70 10.04 17.17
N TRP A 146 1.86 9.86 16.53
CA TRP A 146 2.95 10.83 16.55
C TRP A 146 2.50 12.22 16.06
N ILE A 147 1.84 12.28 14.90
CA ILE A 147 1.32 13.53 14.32
C ILE A 147 0.19 14.11 15.19
N ASN A 148 -0.70 13.27 15.70
CA ASN A 148 -1.82 13.67 16.56
C ASN A 148 -1.33 14.33 17.87
N LYS A 149 -0.15 13.93 18.38
CA LYS A 149 0.51 14.58 19.52
C LYS A 149 1.26 15.88 19.16
N GLY A 150 1.24 16.28 17.89
CA GLY A 150 1.90 17.49 17.40
C GLY A 150 3.42 17.40 17.44
N LEU A 151 4.00 16.19 17.38
CA LEU A 151 5.44 16.01 17.43
C LEU A 151 6.06 16.19 16.03
N PRO A 152 7.20 16.90 15.90
CA PRO A 152 7.88 17.05 14.63
C PRO A 152 8.58 15.76 14.21
N SER A 153 8.65 15.48 12.92
CA SER A 153 9.44 14.36 12.39
C SER A 153 10.83 14.83 11.96
N GLY A 154 11.88 14.24 12.53
CA GLY A 154 13.27 14.53 12.17
C GLY A 154 13.72 13.79 10.90
N PRO A 155 14.87 14.16 10.32
CA PRO A 155 15.47 13.38 9.24
C PRO A 155 15.95 12.02 9.74
N ALA A 156 15.87 10.99 8.89
CA ALA A 156 16.47 9.69 9.19
C ALA A 156 18.01 9.77 9.28
N ASP A 157 18.62 10.63 8.44
CA ASP A 157 20.05 10.91 8.45
C ASP A 157 20.26 12.42 8.36
N THR A 158 20.86 13.02 9.38
CA THR A 158 21.09 14.48 9.42
C THR A 158 22.00 14.97 8.29
N ARG A 159 22.79 14.08 7.69
CA ARG A 159 23.73 14.40 6.59
C ARG A 159 23.04 14.46 5.23
N ILE A 160 22.00 13.65 5.04
CA ILE A 160 21.09 13.71 3.88
C ILE A 160 19.65 13.82 4.39
N PRO A 161 19.24 15.02 4.84
CA PRO A 161 17.97 15.22 5.51
C PRO A 161 16.77 15.28 4.53
N THR A 162 16.74 14.40 3.53
CA THR A 162 15.72 14.42 2.46
C THR A 162 14.49 13.54 2.72
N HIS A 163 14.58 12.66 3.72
CA HIS A 163 13.51 11.75 4.13
C HIS A 163 13.40 11.77 5.66
N THR A 164 12.19 11.57 6.16
CA THR A 164 11.93 11.55 7.61
C THR A 164 12.36 10.23 8.24
N ALA A 165 12.49 10.21 9.57
CA ALA A 165 12.72 8.98 10.32
C ALA A 165 11.64 7.92 10.01
N PHE A 166 10.37 8.30 9.95
CA PHE A 166 9.28 7.37 9.60
C PHE A 166 9.44 6.78 8.20
N ASP A 167 9.79 7.61 7.20
CA ASP A 167 10.01 7.10 5.83
C ASP A 167 11.04 5.98 5.82
N HIS A 168 12.14 6.17 6.54
CA HIS A 168 13.18 5.16 6.68
C HIS A 168 12.70 3.91 7.44
N LEU A 169 11.97 4.08 8.56
CA LEU A 169 11.42 2.94 9.32
C LEU A 169 10.51 2.06 8.45
N TYR A 170 9.58 2.67 7.71
CA TYR A 170 8.69 1.95 6.80
C TYR A 170 9.45 1.35 5.61
N ALA A 171 10.49 2.02 5.08
CA ALA A 171 11.36 1.45 4.05
C ALA A 171 12.12 0.22 4.55
N THR A 172 12.63 0.23 5.79
CA THR A 172 13.30 -0.91 6.42
C THR A 172 12.35 -2.08 6.64
N ALA A 173 11.12 -1.82 7.10
CA ALA A 173 10.08 -2.86 7.18
C ALA A 173 9.73 -3.44 5.79
N THR A 174 9.65 -2.59 4.77
CA THR A 174 9.42 -3.01 3.37
C THR A 174 10.56 -3.86 2.83
N ALA A 175 11.81 -3.51 3.14
CA ALA A 175 13.01 -4.22 2.69
C ALA A 175 13.07 -5.67 3.22
N LEU A 176 12.49 -5.94 4.40
CA LEU A 176 12.41 -7.30 4.94
C LEU A 176 11.64 -8.27 4.04
N ASN A 177 10.75 -7.78 3.18
CA ASN A 177 10.11 -8.64 2.18
C ASN A 177 11.13 -9.32 1.27
N TRP A 178 12.29 -8.70 1.02
CA TRP A 178 13.38 -9.29 0.22
C TRP A 178 14.51 -9.83 1.09
N THR A 179 14.94 -9.08 2.11
CA THR A 179 16.12 -9.44 2.89
C THR A 179 15.88 -10.62 3.83
N TYR A 180 14.63 -10.95 4.18
CA TYR A 180 14.30 -12.09 5.06
C TYR A 180 14.90 -13.42 4.56
N ARG A 181 14.96 -13.62 3.24
CA ARG A 181 15.58 -14.78 2.58
C ARG A 181 16.70 -14.44 1.60
N GLY A 182 17.01 -13.14 1.47
CA GLY A 182 17.91 -12.65 0.43
C GLY A 182 17.34 -12.71 -0.99
N GLU A 183 16.04 -12.97 -1.12
CA GLU A 183 15.33 -13.04 -2.38
C GLU A 183 13.91 -12.49 -2.25
N GLY A 184 13.35 -11.99 -3.34
CA GLY A 184 12.00 -11.46 -3.35
C GLY A 184 11.45 -11.20 -4.74
N LEU A 185 10.31 -10.53 -4.77
CA LEU A 185 9.58 -10.21 -5.98
C LEU A 185 9.21 -8.73 -5.98
N LEU A 186 9.50 -8.05 -7.09
CA LEU A 186 9.01 -6.72 -7.39
C LEU A 186 7.89 -6.86 -8.44
N LEU A 187 6.72 -6.29 -8.17
CA LEU A 187 5.54 -6.44 -9.01
C LEU A 187 5.01 -5.07 -9.39
N HIS A 188 4.63 -4.89 -10.66
CA HIS A 188 3.89 -3.73 -11.14
C HIS A 188 2.59 -4.19 -11.78
N ILE A 189 1.49 -3.71 -11.23
CA ILE A 189 0.13 -3.98 -11.69
C ILE A 189 -0.41 -2.70 -12.31
N ASP A 190 -1.04 -2.78 -13.47
CA ASP A 190 -1.55 -1.63 -14.21
C ASP A 190 -2.85 -1.98 -14.93
N ILE A 191 -3.87 -1.14 -14.78
CA ILE A 191 -5.17 -1.30 -15.44
C ILE A 191 -5.14 -0.56 -16.78
N ALA A 192 -5.36 -1.30 -17.86
CA ALA A 192 -5.46 -0.78 -19.21
C ALA A 192 -6.76 -0.02 -19.44
N GLY A 193 -6.69 1.08 -20.19
CA GLY A 193 -7.88 1.78 -20.67
C GLY A 193 -8.64 2.57 -19.61
N VAL A 194 -8.01 2.90 -18.47
CA VAL A 194 -8.62 3.70 -17.38
C VAL A 194 -9.33 4.95 -17.90
N GLN A 195 -8.66 5.73 -18.76
CA GLN A 195 -9.23 6.96 -19.30
C GLN A 195 -10.44 6.69 -20.20
N ASP A 196 -10.36 5.67 -21.05
CA ASP A 196 -11.49 5.30 -21.93
C ASP A 196 -12.67 4.83 -21.10
N PHE A 197 -12.44 3.99 -20.08
CA PHE A 197 -13.49 3.49 -19.19
C PHE A 197 -14.19 4.60 -18.41
N ILE A 198 -13.42 5.55 -17.87
CA ILE A 198 -13.97 6.73 -17.18
C ILE A 198 -14.74 7.62 -18.15
N ALA A 199 -14.25 7.80 -19.38
CA ALA A 199 -14.89 8.62 -20.41
C ALA A 199 -16.25 8.07 -20.86
N GLN A 200 -16.51 6.77 -20.67
CA GLN A 200 -17.82 6.13 -20.94
C GLN A 200 -18.86 6.49 -19.86
N SER A 201 -19.08 7.78 -19.64
CA SER A 201 -19.92 8.33 -18.59
C SER A 201 -20.85 9.41 -19.15
N ARG A 202 -22.15 9.34 -18.82
CA ARG A 202 -23.14 10.37 -19.24
C ARG A 202 -23.39 11.42 -18.17
N ARG A 203 -23.19 11.07 -16.89
CA ARG A 203 -23.40 11.94 -15.73
C ARG A 203 -22.18 11.89 -14.80
N LEU A 204 -22.05 12.89 -13.94
CA LEU A 204 -20.99 12.94 -12.92
C LEU A 204 -20.99 11.72 -11.99
N ARG A 205 -22.17 11.14 -11.73
CA ARG A 205 -22.27 9.91 -10.94
C ARG A 205 -21.63 8.71 -11.65
N ASP A 206 -21.80 8.61 -12.96
CA ASP A 206 -21.22 7.53 -13.77
C ASP A 206 -19.69 7.71 -13.79
N LEU A 207 -19.21 8.94 -13.99
CA LEU A 207 -17.80 9.29 -13.91
C LEU A 207 -17.17 8.90 -12.57
N TRP A 208 -17.83 9.26 -11.47
CA TRP A 208 -17.40 8.91 -10.13
C TRP A 208 -17.41 7.40 -9.91
N ALA A 209 -18.48 6.70 -10.31
CA ALA A 209 -18.60 5.25 -10.15
C ALA A 209 -17.52 4.51 -10.95
N SER A 210 -17.28 4.88 -12.21
CA SER A 210 -16.23 4.29 -13.04
C SER A 210 -14.84 4.48 -12.44
N SER A 211 -14.52 5.69 -11.97
CA SER A 211 -13.26 5.95 -11.27
C SER A 211 -13.15 5.13 -9.98
N TYR A 212 -14.24 5.01 -9.22
CA TYR A 212 -14.26 4.27 -7.96
C TYR A 212 -14.12 2.76 -8.16
N ILE A 213 -14.76 2.20 -9.19
CA ILE A 213 -14.64 0.80 -9.60
C ILE A 213 -13.17 0.47 -9.84
N ILE A 214 -12.42 1.30 -10.58
CA ILE A 214 -10.98 1.09 -10.83
C ILE A 214 -10.21 0.99 -9.51
N SER A 215 -10.35 1.99 -8.62
CA SER A 215 -9.66 2.01 -7.32
C SER A 215 -10.02 0.81 -6.46
N ALA A 216 -11.31 0.48 -6.36
CA ALA A 216 -11.81 -0.60 -5.51
C ALA A 216 -11.42 -1.98 -6.03
N LEU A 217 -11.52 -2.23 -7.34
CA LEU A 217 -11.07 -3.49 -7.94
C LEU A 217 -9.57 -3.68 -7.74
N LEU A 218 -8.76 -2.67 -8.04
CA LEU A 218 -7.31 -2.80 -7.90
C LEU A 218 -6.91 -3.04 -6.45
N TRP A 219 -7.45 -2.25 -5.51
CA TRP A 219 -7.23 -2.46 -4.08
C TRP A 219 -7.65 -3.86 -3.63
N SER A 220 -8.85 -4.29 -3.99
CA SER A 220 -9.38 -5.61 -3.61
C SER A 220 -8.57 -6.77 -4.17
N THR A 221 -7.94 -6.60 -5.33
CA THR A 221 -7.08 -7.59 -6.00
C THR A 221 -5.80 -7.84 -5.22
N VAL A 222 -5.29 -6.83 -4.51
CA VAL A 222 -4.03 -6.94 -3.75
C VAL A 222 -4.23 -7.19 -2.26
N LEU A 223 -5.47 -7.19 -1.75
CA LEU A 223 -5.74 -7.46 -0.32
C LEU A 223 -5.15 -8.79 0.17
N ASP A 224 -5.18 -9.82 -0.68
CA ASP A 224 -4.64 -11.15 -0.35
C ASP A 224 -3.09 -11.14 -0.27
N LEU A 225 -2.44 -10.13 -0.85
CA LEU A 225 -0.99 -9.92 -0.77
C LEU A 225 -0.59 -9.01 0.39
N ILE A 226 -1.44 -8.03 0.71
CA ILE A 226 -1.32 -7.19 1.92
C ILE A 226 -1.30 -8.06 3.19
N GLU A 227 -1.71 -9.34 3.11
CA GLU A 227 -1.56 -10.31 4.18
C GLU A 227 -0.13 -10.47 4.74
N TYR A 228 0.90 -10.23 3.93
CA TYR A 228 2.30 -10.20 4.38
C TYR A 228 2.64 -8.96 5.22
N GLY A 229 1.75 -7.97 5.26
CA GLY A 229 1.93 -6.67 5.90
C GLY A 229 1.56 -5.54 4.96
N PRO A 230 1.08 -4.37 5.45
CA PRO A 230 0.73 -3.24 4.58
C PRO A 230 1.93 -2.64 3.83
N ASP A 231 3.13 -2.85 4.36
CA ASP A 231 4.42 -2.43 3.79
C ASP A 231 4.76 -3.11 2.46
N VAL A 232 4.04 -4.17 2.05
CA VAL A 232 4.25 -4.74 0.72
C VAL A 232 3.80 -3.81 -0.40
N VAL A 233 2.93 -2.84 -0.13
CA VAL A 233 2.47 -1.88 -1.12
C VAL A 233 3.40 -0.68 -1.10
N LEU A 234 4.28 -0.59 -2.10
CA LEU A 234 5.23 0.50 -2.25
C LEU A 234 4.56 1.75 -2.82
N ALA A 235 3.71 1.58 -3.84
CA ALA A 235 2.99 2.68 -4.47
C ALA A 235 1.57 2.26 -4.88
N PRO A 236 0.53 3.04 -4.51
CA PRO A 236 0.55 4.12 -3.51
C PRO A 236 0.83 3.55 -2.11
N SER A 237 1.50 4.32 -1.24
CA SER A 237 1.70 3.88 0.14
C SER A 237 0.37 3.63 0.85
N CYS A 238 0.32 2.64 1.75
CA CYS A 238 -0.80 2.44 2.66
C CYS A 238 -0.89 3.56 3.72
N ARG A 239 0.22 4.28 3.97
CA ARG A 239 0.23 5.45 4.87
C ARG A 239 -0.71 6.52 4.32
N PHE A 240 -1.54 7.06 5.20
CA PHE A 240 -2.58 8.05 4.89
C PHE A 240 -3.52 7.68 3.74
N ASN A 241 -3.70 6.39 3.42
CA ASN A 241 -4.56 5.93 2.34
C ASN A 241 -5.97 5.57 2.85
N PRO A 242 -7.05 6.27 2.43
CA PRO A 242 -8.43 5.95 2.79
C PRO A 242 -8.83 4.48 2.63
N PHE A 243 -8.39 3.80 1.57
CA PHE A 243 -8.72 2.39 1.37
C PHE A 243 -8.09 1.51 2.44
N PHE A 244 -6.83 1.79 2.81
CA PHE A 244 -6.16 1.09 3.90
C PHE A 244 -6.83 1.36 5.24
N TYR A 245 -7.15 2.61 5.57
CA TYR A 245 -7.77 2.92 6.87
C TYR A 245 -9.20 2.39 6.99
N CYS A 246 -9.99 2.41 5.91
CA CYS A 246 -11.29 1.75 5.91
C CYS A 246 -11.17 0.23 6.10
N ASP A 247 -10.20 -0.42 5.44
CA ASP A 247 -9.93 -1.86 5.64
C ASP A 247 -9.47 -2.14 7.07
N LEU A 248 -8.54 -1.33 7.60
CA LEU A 248 -8.02 -1.43 8.96
C LEU A 248 -9.13 -1.31 10.01
N ALA A 249 -10.00 -0.31 9.90
CA ALA A 249 -11.15 -0.12 10.81
C ALA A 249 -12.21 -1.23 10.67
N ASN A 250 -12.26 -1.90 9.52
CA ASN A 250 -13.13 -3.05 9.31
C ASN A 250 -12.55 -4.35 9.86
N ARG A 251 -11.25 -4.55 9.72
CA ARG A 251 -10.51 -5.73 10.17
C ARG A 251 -10.26 -5.72 11.67
N VAL A 252 -9.84 -4.58 12.22
CA VAL A 252 -9.39 -4.45 13.63
C VAL A 252 -10.35 -3.51 14.37
N LYS A 253 -11.47 -4.07 14.83
CA LYS A 253 -12.54 -3.28 15.44
C LYS A 253 -12.08 -2.60 16.74
N GLU A 254 -11.14 -3.21 17.45
CA GLU A 254 -10.57 -2.75 18.72
C GLU A 254 -9.90 -1.37 18.64
N ILE A 255 -9.43 -0.95 17.46
CA ILE A 255 -8.77 0.35 17.26
C ILE A 255 -9.68 1.40 16.63
N THR A 256 -10.94 1.08 16.30
CA THR A 256 -11.88 2.02 15.68
C THR A 256 -12.04 3.29 16.54
N ASP A 257 -12.19 3.13 17.86
CA ASP A 257 -12.30 4.25 18.79
C ASP A 257 -11.01 5.07 18.91
N HIS A 258 -9.84 4.45 18.69
CA HIS A 258 -8.57 5.19 18.62
C HIS A 258 -8.54 6.04 17.36
N LEU A 259 -8.86 5.45 16.20
CA LEU A 259 -8.91 6.16 14.92
C LEU A 259 -9.86 7.37 14.95
N LYS A 260 -11.01 7.24 15.61
CA LYS A 260 -11.98 8.34 15.79
C LYS A 260 -11.49 9.48 16.68
N ARG A 261 -10.54 9.22 17.58
CA ARG A 261 -9.97 10.23 18.49
C ARG A 261 -8.83 11.03 17.86
N ILE A 262 -8.32 10.60 16.71
CA ILE A 262 -7.25 11.28 15.98
C ILE A 262 -7.78 12.60 15.40
N LYS A 263 -7.15 13.71 15.76
CA LYS A 263 -7.50 15.08 15.37
C LYS A 263 -6.40 15.67 14.51
N ILE A 264 -6.26 15.13 13.30
CA ILE A 264 -5.36 15.64 12.28
C ILE A 264 -6.22 16.25 11.19
N GLU A 265 -5.95 17.51 10.82
CA GLU A 265 -6.69 18.20 9.76
C GLU A 265 -6.72 17.37 8.46
N GLY A 266 -7.91 17.12 7.93
CA GLY A 266 -8.13 16.30 6.73
C GLY A 266 -8.19 14.79 6.98
N PHE A 267 -7.82 14.29 8.16
CA PHE A 267 -7.94 12.85 8.47
C PHE A 267 -9.40 12.41 8.62
N GLU A 268 -10.29 13.31 9.05
CA GLU A 268 -11.73 13.10 9.05
C GLU A 268 -12.32 12.80 7.66
N GLU A 269 -11.65 13.24 6.58
CA GLU A 269 -12.04 12.91 5.21
C GLU A 269 -11.60 11.49 4.80
N ILE A 270 -10.53 10.98 5.41
CA ILE A 270 -10.01 9.62 5.21
C ILE A 270 -10.95 8.61 5.87
N LEU A 271 -11.37 8.87 7.11
CA LEU A 271 -12.31 8.03 7.88
C LEU A 271 -13.60 8.79 8.20
N CYS A 272 -14.46 8.95 7.18
CA CYS A 272 -15.72 9.66 7.34
C CYS A 272 -16.81 8.76 7.97
N GLU A 273 -17.30 9.09 9.16
CA GLU A 273 -18.34 8.32 9.86
C GLU A 273 -19.64 8.14 9.05
N ARG A 274 -19.91 9.04 8.11
CA ARG A 274 -21.09 8.98 7.25
C ARG A 274 -21.04 7.83 6.24
N PHE A 275 -19.86 7.36 5.86
CA PHE A 275 -19.68 6.37 4.81
C PHE A 275 -18.92 5.16 5.35
N SER A 276 -19.44 3.96 5.09
CA SER A 276 -18.78 2.69 5.43
C SER A 276 -17.68 2.29 4.44
N PHE A 277 -17.37 3.17 3.47
CA PHE A 277 -16.43 2.96 2.38
C PHE A 277 -15.67 4.27 2.08
N PRO A 278 -14.45 4.20 1.51
CA PRO A 278 -13.70 5.40 1.18
C PRO A 278 -14.44 6.18 0.08
N ARG A 279 -14.71 7.46 0.30
CA ARG A 279 -15.50 8.26 -0.66
C ARG A 279 -14.75 8.58 -1.96
N PHE A 280 -13.43 8.72 -1.86
CA PHE A 280 -12.57 9.21 -2.93
C PHE A 280 -11.80 8.06 -3.57
N ALA A 281 -11.80 8.02 -4.90
CA ALA A 281 -11.08 7.05 -5.72
C ALA A 281 -9.58 7.38 -5.78
N VAL A 282 -8.89 7.21 -4.65
CA VAL A 282 -7.50 7.64 -4.46
C VAL A 282 -6.47 6.58 -4.86
N VAL A 283 -6.87 5.31 -4.95
CA VAL A 283 -6.01 4.24 -5.47
C VAL A 283 -5.91 4.43 -6.98
N PRO A 284 -4.70 4.69 -7.54
CA PRO A 284 -4.54 4.94 -8.96
C PRO A 284 -4.78 3.67 -9.78
N GLY A 285 -4.80 3.79 -11.11
CA GLY A 285 -4.92 2.64 -12.01
C GLY A 285 -3.69 1.72 -12.04
N SER A 286 -2.68 1.95 -11.20
CA SER A 286 -1.46 1.15 -11.15
C SER A 286 -0.94 1.02 -9.73
N MET A 287 -0.33 -0.11 -9.38
CA MET A 287 0.30 -0.34 -8.08
C MET A 287 1.67 -1.02 -8.22
N ILE A 288 2.59 -0.69 -7.32
CA ILE A 288 3.89 -1.35 -7.20
C ILE A 288 3.96 -2.05 -5.84
N LEU A 289 4.31 -3.34 -5.86
CA LEU A 289 4.41 -4.17 -4.67
C LEU A 289 5.81 -4.77 -4.52
N VAL A 290 6.26 -4.87 -3.27
CA VAL A 290 7.50 -5.51 -2.83
C VAL A 290 7.10 -6.71 -1.99
N LEU A 291 7.24 -7.91 -2.57
CA LEU A 291 6.75 -9.15 -1.98
C LEU A 291 7.90 -10.10 -1.64
N PRO A 292 7.72 -10.98 -0.65
CA PRO A 292 8.56 -12.17 -0.49
C PRO A 292 8.51 -13.07 -1.73
N SER A 293 9.53 -13.90 -1.94
CA SER A 293 9.72 -14.79 -3.11
C SER A 293 8.69 -15.95 -3.23
N SER A 294 7.51 -15.82 -2.63
CA SER A 294 6.55 -16.91 -2.44
C SER A 294 5.58 -17.16 -3.60
N LEU A 295 5.48 -16.27 -4.59
CA LEU A 295 4.53 -16.40 -5.70
C LEU A 295 5.21 -17.02 -6.95
N PRO A 296 4.87 -18.27 -7.34
CA PRO A 296 5.48 -18.93 -8.49
C PRO A 296 5.18 -18.23 -9.81
N GLU A 297 3.90 -17.97 -10.07
CA GLU A 297 3.37 -17.31 -11.28
C GLU A 297 2.59 -16.04 -10.90
N PRO A 298 3.28 -14.92 -10.62
CA PRO A 298 2.63 -13.69 -10.16
C PRO A 298 1.59 -13.12 -11.14
N GLY A 299 1.84 -13.27 -12.45
CA GLY A 299 0.93 -12.80 -13.49
C GLY A 299 -0.42 -13.49 -13.42
N GLU A 300 -0.41 -14.82 -13.50
CA GLU A 300 -1.63 -15.64 -13.44
C GLU A 300 -2.39 -15.44 -12.13
N PHE A 301 -1.66 -15.43 -11.00
CA PHE A 301 -2.27 -15.21 -9.69
C PHE A 301 -3.04 -13.88 -9.60
N ILE A 302 -2.44 -12.78 -10.06
CA ILE A 302 -3.07 -11.45 -10.02
C ILE A 302 -4.24 -11.37 -11.01
N GLU A 303 -4.09 -11.92 -12.21
CA GLU A 303 -5.15 -11.93 -13.22
C GLU A 303 -6.37 -12.73 -12.74
N GLU A 304 -6.14 -13.92 -12.16
CA GLU A 304 -7.20 -14.73 -11.59
C GLU A 304 -7.87 -14.02 -10.41
N ASN A 305 -7.09 -13.41 -9.52
CA ASN A 305 -7.68 -12.69 -8.40
C ASN A 305 -8.49 -11.48 -8.86
N PHE A 306 -8.01 -10.72 -9.85
CA PHE A 306 -8.76 -9.60 -10.42
C PHE A 306 -10.11 -10.05 -10.99
N ARG A 307 -10.14 -11.14 -11.78
CA ARG A 307 -11.39 -11.73 -12.30
C ARG A 307 -12.29 -12.23 -11.18
N LYS A 308 -11.74 -12.85 -10.14
CA LYS A 308 -12.48 -13.32 -8.97
C LYS A 308 -13.15 -12.15 -8.23
N LYS A 309 -12.43 -11.06 -7.96
CA LYS A 309 -12.98 -9.87 -7.29
C LYS A 309 -14.05 -9.19 -8.14
N TRP A 310 -13.89 -9.14 -9.46
CA TRP A 310 -14.96 -8.69 -10.37
C TRP A 310 -16.21 -9.56 -10.27
N ARG A 311 -16.06 -10.89 -10.32
CA ARG A 311 -17.18 -11.82 -10.18
C ARG A 311 -17.91 -11.62 -8.85
N THR A 312 -17.18 -11.52 -7.74
CA THR A 312 -17.76 -11.27 -6.42
C THR A 312 -18.52 -9.93 -6.36
N PHE A 313 -18.02 -8.90 -7.04
CA PHE A 313 -18.73 -7.63 -7.17
C PHE A 313 -20.07 -7.80 -7.93
N CYS A 314 -20.06 -8.52 -9.06
CA CYS A 314 -21.27 -8.84 -9.81
C CYS A 314 -22.27 -9.68 -8.99
N GLU A 315 -21.82 -10.72 -8.31
CA GLU A 315 -22.63 -11.56 -7.41
C GLU A 315 -23.25 -10.74 -6.28
N SER A 316 -22.51 -9.78 -5.73
CA SER A 316 -23.01 -8.86 -4.70
C SER A 316 -24.13 -7.97 -5.23
N ILE A 317 -24.02 -7.48 -6.48
CA ILE A 317 -25.10 -6.72 -7.13
C ILE A 317 -26.34 -7.60 -7.32
N ILE A 318 -26.14 -8.86 -7.72
CA ILE A 318 -27.23 -9.82 -7.88
C ILE A 318 -28.00 -9.99 -6.56
N GLY A 319 -27.27 -10.16 -5.45
CA GLY A 319 -27.84 -10.30 -4.12
C GLY A 319 -28.64 -9.10 -3.61
N LEU A 320 -28.51 -7.91 -4.21
CA LEU A 320 -29.29 -6.72 -3.84
C LEU A 320 -30.75 -6.78 -4.33
N ASN A 321 -31.08 -7.70 -5.24
CA ASN A 321 -32.44 -7.89 -5.79
C ASN A 321 -33.07 -6.57 -6.32
N ILE A 322 -32.29 -5.80 -7.06
CA ILE A 322 -32.70 -4.55 -7.72
C ILE A 322 -33.02 -4.81 -9.20
N PRO A 323 -33.70 -3.92 -9.95
CA PRO A 323 -33.98 -4.16 -11.37
C PRO A 323 -32.75 -4.59 -12.20
N LEU A 324 -31.58 -3.99 -11.92
CA LEU A 324 -30.30 -4.35 -12.53
C LEU A 324 -29.87 -5.81 -12.27
N SER A 325 -30.21 -6.41 -11.13
CA SER A 325 -29.80 -7.78 -10.81
C SER A 325 -30.42 -8.78 -11.77
N LYS A 326 -31.69 -8.60 -12.14
CA LYS A 326 -32.40 -9.48 -13.07
C LYS A 326 -31.80 -9.43 -14.48
N ASP A 327 -31.39 -8.25 -14.92
CA ASP A 327 -30.72 -8.10 -16.21
C ASP A 327 -29.33 -8.75 -16.16
N LEU A 328 -28.54 -8.50 -15.11
CA LEU A 328 -27.21 -9.12 -14.95
C LEU A 328 -27.28 -10.66 -14.86
N GLU A 329 -28.23 -11.20 -14.10
CA GLU A 329 -28.47 -12.66 -14.00
C GLU A 329 -28.81 -13.25 -15.37
N ARG A 330 -29.74 -12.64 -16.10
CA ARG A 330 -30.20 -13.12 -17.40
C ARG A 330 -29.12 -13.07 -18.45
N GLU A 331 -28.34 -11.99 -18.49
CA GLU A 331 -27.29 -11.77 -19.47
C GLU A 331 -25.94 -12.42 -19.06
N SER A 332 -25.82 -12.99 -17.85
CA SER A 332 -24.60 -13.64 -17.34
C SER A 332 -24.06 -14.73 -18.27
N ARG A 333 -24.94 -15.42 -19.01
CA ARG A 333 -24.59 -16.44 -20.02
C ARG A 333 -23.62 -15.93 -21.09
N TYR A 334 -23.53 -14.62 -21.30
CA TYR A 334 -22.62 -13.99 -22.26
C TYR A 334 -21.24 -13.67 -21.68
N GLY A 335 -20.94 -14.08 -20.44
CA GLY A 335 -19.59 -13.97 -19.87
C GLY A 335 -19.27 -12.62 -19.22
N PHE A 336 -20.25 -11.74 -19.00
CA PHE A 336 -20.01 -10.41 -18.41
C PHE A 336 -19.53 -10.46 -16.95
N MET A 337 -19.76 -11.57 -16.25
CA MET A 337 -19.28 -11.78 -14.87
C MET A 337 -17.85 -12.33 -14.83
N GLU A 338 -17.41 -12.95 -15.92
CA GLU A 338 -16.10 -13.58 -16.08
C GLU A 338 -15.09 -12.63 -16.73
N VAL A 339 -15.58 -11.71 -17.56
CA VAL A 339 -14.80 -10.72 -18.29
C VAL A 339 -15.03 -9.34 -17.67
N PRO A 340 -14.09 -8.83 -16.85
CA PRO A 340 -14.16 -7.47 -16.36
C PRO A 340 -14.11 -6.46 -17.52
N PRO A 341 -14.79 -5.30 -17.41
CA PRO A 341 -14.77 -4.25 -18.44
C PRO A 341 -13.43 -3.50 -18.52
N LEU A 342 -12.39 -4.01 -17.85
CA LEU A 342 -11.06 -3.46 -17.70
C LEU A 342 -10.06 -4.61 -17.83
N SER A 343 -8.94 -4.40 -18.51
CA SER A 343 -7.86 -5.39 -18.57
C SER A 343 -6.77 -5.02 -17.57
N ILE A 344 -6.29 -6.01 -16.81
CA ILE A 344 -5.14 -5.86 -15.93
C ILE A 344 -3.88 -6.30 -16.67
N ARG A 345 -2.77 -5.59 -16.44
CA ARG A 345 -1.42 -5.96 -16.88
C ARG A 345 -0.56 -6.15 -15.65
N VAL A 346 0.25 -7.19 -15.66
CA VAL A 346 1.13 -7.53 -14.55
C VAL A 346 2.54 -7.67 -15.09
N SER A 347 3.51 -6.94 -14.54
CA SER A 347 4.95 -7.06 -14.82
C SER A 347 5.65 -7.46 -13.53
N SER A 348 6.72 -8.26 -13.61
CA SER A 348 7.32 -8.81 -12.40
C SER A 348 8.80 -9.12 -12.57
N VAL A 349 9.59 -8.79 -11.55
CA VAL A 349 11.02 -9.06 -11.50
C VAL A 349 11.34 -9.81 -10.21
N ARG A 350 11.96 -10.99 -10.32
CA ARG A 350 12.54 -11.68 -9.18
C ARG A 350 13.87 -11.01 -8.82
N VAL A 351 14.10 -10.81 -7.53
CA VAL A 351 15.24 -10.05 -7.01
C VAL A 351 16.09 -10.95 -6.11
N ASP A 352 17.41 -10.97 -6.32
CA ASP A 352 18.40 -11.55 -5.42
C ASP A 352 19.17 -10.40 -4.75
N THR A 353 19.00 -10.18 -3.45
CA THR A 353 19.56 -9.01 -2.76
C THR A 353 21.09 -9.00 -2.69
N SER A 354 21.75 -10.14 -2.99
CA SER A 354 23.20 -10.22 -3.06
C SER A 354 23.76 -9.71 -4.40
N LYS A 355 22.95 -9.75 -5.47
CA LYS A 355 23.37 -9.41 -6.84
C LYS A 355 22.70 -8.14 -7.34
N ASP A 356 21.47 -7.91 -6.94
CA ASP A 356 20.60 -6.88 -7.47
C ASP A 356 20.53 -5.67 -6.54
N SER A 357 20.50 -4.49 -7.16
CA SER A 357 20.15 -3.25 -6.47
C SER A 357 18.69 -2.92 -6.77
N TYR A 358 17.96 -2.36 -5.80
CA TYR A 358 16.58 -1.89 -6.00
C TYR A 358 16.39 -1.10 -7.30
N VAL A 359 17.27 -0.14 -7.60
CA VAL A 359 17.18 0.71 -8.81
C VAL A 359 17.22 -0.11 -10.11
N ARG A 360 18.09 -1.13 -10.18
CA ARG A 360 18.18 -2.00 -11.37
C ARG A 360 16.92 -2.85 -11.54
N ALA A 361 16.43 -3.44 -10.45
CA ALA A 361 15.19 -4.22 -10.47
C ALA A 361 13.98 -3.35 -10.87
N PHE A 362 13.90 -2.14 -10.33
CA PHE A 362 12.85 -1.17 -10.64
C PHE A 362 12.87 -0.76 -12.12
N ASN A 363 14.05 -0.42 -12.67
CA ASN A 363 14.16 -0.05 -14.08
C ASN A 363 13.76 -1.22 -14.99
N HIS A 364 14.21 -2.44 -14.68
CA HIS A 364 13.84 -3.63 -15.45
C HIS A 364 12.32 -3.88 -15.44
N LEU A 365 11.68 -3.70 -14.28
CA LEU A 365 10.23 -3.82 -14.14
C LEU A 365 9.48 -2.78 -14.99
N MET A 366 9.97 -1.54 -15.00
CA MET A 366 9.35 -0.46 -15.79
C MET A 366 9.52 -0.71 -17.28
N ASP A 367 10.69 -1.16 -17.74
CA ASP A 367 10.92 -1.55 -19.14
C ASP A 367 9.97 -2.67 -19.58
N GLU A 368 9.76 -3.68 -18.73
CA GLU A 368 8.81 -4.77 -19.00
C GLU A 368 7.37 -4.23 -19.10
N SER A 369 6.99 -3.33 -18.19
CA SER A 369 5.67 -2.71 -18.18
C SER A 369 5.42 -1.85 -19.42
N GLU A 370 6.40 -1.08 -19.87
CA GLU A 370 6.33 -0.28 -21.10
C GLU A 370 6.14 -1.15 -22.33
N ARG A 371 6.86 -2.28 -22.43
CA ARG A 371 6.66 -3.26 -23.52
C ARG A 371 5.23 -3.79 -23.52
N LYS A 372 4.67 -4.14 -22.36
CA LYS A 372 3.29 -4.61 -22.23
C LYS A 372 2.25 -3.53 -22.60
N LYS A 373 2.55 -2.24 -22.42
CA LYS A 373 1.70 -1.12 -22.82
C LYS A 373 1.63 -0.92 -24.35
N SER A 374 2.56 -1.49 -25.11
CA SER A 374 2.57 -1.38 -26.58
C SER A 374 1.38 -2.08 -27.25
N LEU A 375 0.78 -3.06 -26.58
CA LEU A 375 -0.46 -3.72 -27.03
C LEU A 375 -1.63 -3.24 -26.19
N LYS A 376 -2.62 -2.61 -26.84
CA LYS A 376 -3.89 -2.24 -26.23
C LYS A 376 -4.97 -3.20 -26.68
N VAL A 377 -5.49 -3.98 -25.75
CA VAL A 377 -6.61 -4.90 -25.97
C VAL A 377 -7.87 -4.27 -25.37
N ASN A 378 -8.96 -4.20 -26.14
CA ASN A 378 -10.25 -3.82 -25.60
C ASN A 378 -10.88 -5.04 -24.91
N PRO A 379 -11.24 -4.96 -23.61
CA PRO A 379 -11.87 -6.07 -22.89
C PRO A 379 -13.12 -6.64 -23.56
N ALA A 380 -13.88 -5.81 -24.29
CA ALA A 380 -15.06 -6.24 -25.03
C ALA A 380 -14.77 -7.31 -26.09
N CYS A 381 -13.52 -7.41 -26.58
CA CYS A 381 -13.11 -8.46 -27.51
C CYS A 381 -13.09 -9.86 -26.89
N MET A 382 -13.13 -9.96 -25.56
CA MET A 382 -13.19 -11.23 -24.83
C MET A 382 -14.62 -11.76 -24.67
N LEU A 383 -15.62 -10.97 -25.04
CA LEU A 383 -17.03 -11.37 -25.01
C LEU A 383 -17.43 -12.06 -26.33
N PRO A 384 -18.43 -12.97 -26.31
CA PRO A 384 -18.92 -13.67 -27.50
C PRO A 384 -19.84 -12.75 -28.34
N LEU A 385 -19.32 -11.61 -28.80
CA LEU A 385 -20.10 -10.57 -29.50
C LEU A 385 -20.80 -11.10 -30.76
N THR A 386 -20.20 -12.06 -31.47
CA THR A 386 -20.81 -12.72 -32.63
C THR A 386 -22.06 -13.51 -32.25
N GLU A 387 -22.03 -14.23 -31.12
CA GLU A 387 -23.17 -15.00 -30.61
C GLU A 387 -24.28 -14.06 -30.15
N ILE A 388 -23.92 -13.05 -29.35
CA ILE A 388 -24.86 -12.03 -28.84
C ILE A 388 -25.59 -11.36 -30.01
N THR A 389 -24.85 -10.85 -30.99
CA THR A 389 -25.44 -10.14 -32.13
C THR A 389 -26.32 -11.07 -32.98
N LYS A 390 -25.90 -12.32 -33.19
CA LYS A 390 -26.71 -13.31 -33.92
C LYS A 390 -28.02 -13.62 -33.20
N GLU A 391 -28.01 -13.83 -31.88
CA GLU A 391 -29.25 -14.08 -31.12
C GLU A 391 -30.22 -12.90 -31.17
N ILE A 392 -29.71 -11.66 -31.20
CA ILE A 392 -30.53 -10.46 -31.38
C ILE A 392 -31.20 -10.47 -32.76
N PHE A 393 -30.44 -10.75 -33.83
CA PHE A 393 -30.99 -10.86 -35.19
C PHE A 393 -32.03 -11.98 -35.32
N ASP A 394 -31.80 -13.12 -34.66
CA ASP A 394 -32.70 -14.27 -34.66
C ASP A 394 -33.92 -14.09 -33.73
N LYS A 395 -34.05 -12.94 -33.04
CA LYS A 395 -35.09 -12.64 -32.03
C LYS A 395 -35.16 -13.65 -30.89
N ARG A 396 -34.00 -14.18 -30.50
CA ARG A 396 -33.83 -15.13 -29.38
C ARG A 396 -33.17 -14.49 -28.17
N SER A 397 -32.63 -13.28 -28.34
CA SER A 397 -32.03 -12.51 -27.26
C SER A 397 -33.09 -11.90 -26.34
N SER A 398 -32.76 -11.78 -25.07
CA SER A 398 -33.51 -11.04 -24.06
C SER A 398 -33.20 -9.54 -24.01
N LEU A 399 -32.30 -9.06 -24.86
CA LEU A 399 -31.95 -7.65 -24.98
C LEU A 399 -33.03 -6.87 -25.74
N ALA A 400 -33.09 -5.56 -25.51
CA ALA A 400 -34.13 -4.69 -26.06
C ALA A 400 -34.18 -4.75 -27.60
N GLU A 401 -35.39 -4.94 -28.16
CA GLU A 401 -35.59 -4.99 -29.61
C GLU A 401 -35.31 -3.63 -30.26
N SER A 402 -34.43 -3.64 -31.27
CA SER A 402 -34.21 -2.49 -32.14
C SER A 402 -34.70 -2.78 -33.55
N LYS A 403 -35.28 -1.76 -34.21
CA LYS A 403 -35.66 -1.84 -35.64
C LYS A 403 -34.45 -2.08 -36.57
N ARG A 404 -33.23 -1.87 -36.07
CA ARG A 404 -31.97 -2.05 -36.80
C ARG A 404 -31.20 -3.32 -36.41
N GLY A 405 -31.82 -4.23 -35.67
CA GLY A 405 -31.15 -5.36 -35.03
C GLY A 405 -30.78 -5.00 -33.60
N PHE A 406 -29.71 -4.23 -33.41
CA PHE A 406 -29.28 -3.72 -32.10
C PHE A 406 -28.98 -2.22 -32.15
N ASP A 407 -28.96 -1.59 -30.98
CA ASP A 407 -28.51 -0.21 -30.79
C ASP A 407 -27.24 -0.17 -29.95
N TYR A 408 -26.34 0.76 -30.27
CA TYR A 408 -25.12 0.99 -29.50
C TYR A 408 -25.43 1.61 -28.13
N CYS A 409 -24.57 1.34 -27.15
CA CYS A 409 -24.75 1.87 -25.81
C CYS A 409 -24.51 3.38 -25.84
N THR A 410 -25.48 4.16 -25.35
CA THR A 410 -25.32 5.63 -25.27
C THR A 410 -24.19 6.10 -24.34
N MET A 411 -23.57 5.21 -23.56
CA MET A 411 -22.40 5.50 -22.71
C MET A 411 -21.10 5.05 -23.36
N CYS A 412 -21.07 3.83 -23.91
CA CYS A 412 -19.84 3.22 -24.42
C CYS A 412 -19.58 3.50 -25.91
N GLY A 413 -20.62 3.89 -26.65
CA GLY A 413 -20.65 3.78 -28.12
C GLY A 413 -20.85 2.34 -28.54
#